data_AF-A0A833TL76-F1
#
_entry.id   AF-A0A833TL76-F1
#
_cell.length_a   1.000
_cell.length_b   1.000
_cell.length_c   1.000
_cell.angle_alpha   90.00
_cell.angle_beta   90.00
_cell.angle_gamma   90.00
#
_symmetry.space_group_name_H-M   'P 1'
#
loop_
_entity.id
_entity.type
_entity.pdbx_description
1 polymer ?
#
loop_
_entity_poly.entity_id
_entity_poly.type
_entity_poly.pdbx_seq_one_letter_code
_entity_poly.pdbx_strand_id
1 'polypeptide(L)'
;MEGLVQADRVVEKIGVHYERFAKRVDVKKLKGSIWDHLEKKVSKDEVVEEAGDAENALNESGKRPREPEADETTFKSVVENVAGKVPSNVTVSFYFICVLHLANEKGLELKGQDDLRNFQIRKEKA
;
A
#
# COMPACT_ATOMS: atom_id res chain seq x y z
N MET A 1 -50.06 -14.06 -46.09
CA MET A 1 -48.91 -14.73 -45.47
C MET A 1 -48.52 -13.90 -44.26
N GLU A 2 -49.38 -13.90 -43.25
CA GLU A 2 -49.24 -13.08 -42.04
C GLU A 2 -49.02 -14.04 -40.87
N GLY A 3 -47.99 -13.79 -40.05
CA GLY A 3 -47.73 -14.60 -38.84
C GLY A 3 -46.28 -15.04 -38.59
N LEU A 4 -45.27 -14.51 -39.29
CA LEU A 4 -43.88 -14.82 -38.94
C LEU A 4 -43.40 -13.90 -37.80
N VAL A 5 -43.22 -14.49 -36.62
CA VAL A 5 -42.65 -13.84 -35.43
C VAL A 5 -41.13 -13.86 -35.50
N GLN A 6 -40.49 -12.77 -35.09
CA GLN A 6 -39.03 -12.61 -35.10
C GLN A 6 -38.37 -13.67 -34.19
N ALA A 7 -37.27 -14.26 -34.66
CA ALA A 7 -36.53 -15.28 -33.91
C ALA A 7 -35.95 -14.71 -32.61
N ASP A 8 -35.97 -15.52 -31.55
CA ASP A 8 -35.45 -15.14 -30.23
C ASP A 8 -33.96 -14.78 -30.28
N ARG A 9 -33.59 -13.73 -29.56
CA ARG A 9 -32.21 -13.25 -29.46
C ARG A 9 -31.36 -14.25 -28.67
N VAL A 10 -30.49 -14.98 -29.35
CA VAL A 10 -29.50 -15.86 -28.73
C VAL A 10 -28.19 -15.10 -28.52
N VAL A 11 -27.69 -15.10 -27.29
CA VAL A 11 -26.36 -14.58 -26.93
C VAL A 11 -25.43 -15.73 -26.54
N GLU A 12 -24.14 -15.55 -26.80
CA GLU A 12 -23.12 -16.53 -26.44
C GLU A 12 -23.03 -16.73 -24.92
N LYS A 13 -22.94 -17.98 -24.48
CA LYS A 13 -22.77 -18.29 -23.06
C LYS A 13 -21.32 -18.05 -22.66
N ILE A 14 -21.09 -16.99 -21.89
CA ILE A 14 -19.76 -16.70 -21.33
C ILE A 14 -19.54 -17.55 -20.09
N GLY A 15 -18.47 -18.35 -20.09
CA GLY A 15 -18.02 -19.07 -18.90
C GLY A 15 -17.40 -18.10 -17.89
N VAL A 16 -18.11 -17.79 -16.81
CA VAL A 16 -17.56 -16.96 -15.72
C VAL A 16 -16.68 -17.84 -14.83
N HIS A 17 -15.39 -17.54 -14.78
CA HIS A 17 -14.48 -18.20 -13.84
C HIS A 17 -14.80 -17.79 -12.41
N TYR A 18 -14.95 -18.80 -11.54
CA TYR A 18 -15.16 -18.61 -10.10
C TYR A 18 -14.06 -19.34 -9.32
N GLU A 19 -13.73 -18.79 -8.14
CA GLU A 19 -12.75 -19.39 -7.24
C GLU A 19 -13.34 -20.66 -6.61
N ARG A 20 -12.65 -21.80 -6.77
CA ARG A 20 -13.09 -23.10 -6.21
C ARG A 20 -12.51 -23.40 -4.83
N PHE A 21 -11.52 -22.64 -4.41
CA PHE A 21 -10.76 -22.87 -3.18
C PHE A 21 -10.68 -21.61 -2.34
N ALA A 22 -10.75 -21.77 -1.02
CA ALA A 22 -10.54 -20.67 -0.10
C ALA A 22 -9.07 -20.22 -0.15
N LYS A 23 -8.85 -18.93 -0.39
CA LYS A 23 -7.52 -18.31 -0.26
C LYS A 23 -7.20 -18.13 1.22
N ARG A 24 -6.12 -18.76 1.69
CA ARG A 24 -5.61 -18.58 3.06
C ARG A 24 -4.52 -17.52 3.05
N VAL A 25 -4.65 -16.54 3.93
CA VAL A 25 -3.67 -15.46 4.14
C VAL A 25 -3.32 -15.45 5.62
N ASP A 26 -2.02 -15.45 5.94
CA ASP A 26 -1.54 -15.26 7.31
C ASP A 26 -1.56 -13.77 7.65
N VAL A 27 -2.62 -13.35 8.33
CA VAL A 27 -2.83 -11.94 8.73
C VAL A 27 -1.74 -11.46 9.69
N LYS A 28 -1.25 -12.34 10.58
CA LYS A 28 -0.22 -11.95 11.55
C LYS A 28 1.10 -11.67 10.84
N LYS A 29 1.50 -12.52 9.90
CA LYS A 29 2.70 -12.32 9.07
C LYS A 29 2.56 -11.08 8.17
N LEU A 30 1.39 -10.86 7.58
CA LEU A 30 1.12 -9.68 6.76
C LEU A 30 1.23 -8.39 7.59
N LYS A 31 0.55 -8.31 8.74
CA LYS A 31 0.64 -7.16 9.65
C LYS A 31 2.07 -6.90 10.11
N GLY A 32 2.81 -7.94 10.49
CA GLY A 32 4.22 -7.82 10.85
C GLY A 32 5.07 -7.26 9.70
N SER A 33 4.89 -7.77 8.48
CA SER A 33 5.63 -7.27 7.31
C SER A 33 5.32 -5.81 6.98
N ILE A 34 4.06 -5.38 7.16
CA ILE A 34 3.63 -3.98 7.00
C ILE A 34 4.27 -3.11 8.09
N TRP A 35 4.16 -3.54 9.35
CA TRP A 35 4.70 -2.80 10.49
C TRP A 35 6.22 -2.62 10.40
N ASP A 36 6.96 -3.68 10.07
CA ASP A 36 8.42 -3.63 9.90
C ASP A 36 8.84 -2.59 8.84
N HIS A 37 8.04 -2.43 7.77
CA HIS A 37 8.31 -1.43 6.75
C HIS A 37 8.05 -0.01 7.26
N LEU A 38 6.96 0.18 8.01
CA LEU A 38 6.62 1.47 8.62
C LEU A 38 7.66 1.88 9.68
N GLU A 39 8.18 0.95 10.47
CA GLU A 39 9.17 1.21 11.51
C GLU A 39 10.56 1.50 10.96
N LYS A 40 11.03 0.72 9.96
CA LYS A 40 12.35 0.92 9.34
C LYS A 40 12.51 2.26 8.64
N LYS A 41 11.43 2.86 8.15
CA LYS A 41 11.48 4.21 7.59
C LYS A 41 11.70 5.27 8.68
N VAL A 42 11.18 5.07 9.88
CA VAL A 42 11.37 6.00 11.00
C VAL A 42 12.79 5.91 11.56
N SER A 43 13.32 4.69 11.77
CA SER A 43 14.65 4.50 12.35
C SER A 43 15.81 4.94 11.45
N LYS A 44 15.59 5.09 10.14
CA LYS A 44 16.63 5.54 9.21
C LYS A 44 16.90 7.04 9.33
N ASP A 45 15.95 7.79 9.88
CA ASP A 45 16.07 9.23 10.04
C ASP A 45 16.59 9.63 11.44
N GLU A 46 16.41 8.79 12.48
CA GLU A 46 16.98 9.05 13.82
C GLU A 46 18.52 9.03 13.87
N VAL A 47 19.19 8.37 12.91
CA VAL A 47 20.67 8.27 12.89
C VAL A 47 21.34 9.46 12.17
N VAL A 48 20.57 10.39 11.61
CA VAL A 48 21.11 11.50 10.80
C VAL A 48 21.17 12.83 11.58
N GLU A 49 20.63 12.90 12.81
CA GLU A 49 20.63 14.13 13.62
C GLU A 49 21.85 14.32 14.55
N GLU A 50 22.80 13.37 14.64
CA GLU A 50 24.01 13.50 15.49
C GLU A 50 25.36 13.34 14.75
N ALA A 51 25.49 13.89 13.55
CA ALA A 51 26.80 14.06 12.92
C ALA A 51 26.95 15.48 12.36
N GLY A 52 27.28 16.41 13.27
CA GLY A 52 27.83 17.71 12.90
C GLY A 52 29.19 17.55 12.22
N ASP A 53 29.30 18.18 11.05
CA ASP A 53 30.47 18.85 10.46
C ASP A 53 31.81 18.08 10.37
N ALA A 54 32.11 17.56 9.17
CA ALA A 54 33.46 17.55 8.59
C ALA A 54 33.43 17.15 7.09
N GLU A 55 33.34 18.18 6.25
CA GLU A 55 34.06 18.44 4.97
C GLU A 55 34.50 17.31 4.00
N ASN A 56 34.18 17.56 2.72
CA ASN A 56 34.87 17.18 1.47
C ASN A 56 34.82 15.72 0.94
N ALA A 57 34.04 15.50 -0.13
CA ALA A 57 34.58 15.38 -1.49
C ALA A 57 33.46 15.32 -2.54
N LEU A 58 33.70 16.01 -3.66
CA LEU A 58 32.82 16.23 -4.80
C LEU A 58 32.30 14.94 -5.46
N ASN A 59 31.01 14.91 -5.82
CA ASN A 59 30.58 14.59 -7.18
C ASN A 59 29.18 15.13 -7.52
N GLU A 60 29.09 15.55 -8.78
CA GLU A 60 28.02 16.26 -9.47
C GLU A 60 26.78 15.38 -9.70
N SER A 61 25.59 15.81 -9.24
CA SER A 61 24.42 15.99 -10.11
C SER A 61 23.21 16.54 -9.34
N GLY A 62 22.75 17.74 -9.70
CA GLY A 62 21.33 18.14 -9.64
C GLY A 62 20.63 18.20 -8.28
N LYS A 63 21.06 19.09 -7.39
CA LYS A 63 20.30 19.50 -6.19
C LYS A 63 19.01 20.22 -6.61
N ARG A 64 17.83 19.61 -6.38
CA ARG A 64 16.65 20.37 -5.96
C ARG A 64 16.69 20.47 -4.43
N PRO A 65 16.36 21.62 -3.81
CA PRO A 65 16.22 21.68 -2.36
C PRO A 65 15.10 20.73 -1.97
N ARG A 66 15.45 19.61 -1.32
CA ARG A 66 14.44 18.77 -0.69
C ARG A 66 14.07 19.49 0.58
N GLU A 67 12.92 20.16 0.55
CA GLU A 67 12.22 20.61 1.75
C GLU A 67 12.15 19.45 2.75
N PRO A 68 12.07 19.72 4.07
CA PRO A 68 12.02 18.66 5.07
C PRO A 68 10.72 17.87 4.84
N GLU A 69 10.80 16.78 4.09
CA GLU A 69 9.66 15.89 3.85
C GLU A 69 9.46 15.10 5.15
N ALA A 70 8.71 15.73 6.06
CA ALA A 70 8.21 15.13 7.28
C ALA A 70 7.66 13.73 6.99
N ASP A 71 8.12 12.73 7.73
CA ASP A 71 7.34 11.62 8.30
C ASP A 71 6.27 10.89 7.45
N GLU A 72 6.30 10.97 6.12
CA GLU A 72 5.11 10.70 5.31
C GLU A 72 5.23 9.43 4.47
N THR A 73 4.81 8.29 5.04
CA THR A 73 4.62 7.04 4.28
C THR A 73 3.22 6.99 3.67
N THR A 74 3.08 6.42 2.46
CA THR A 74 1.77 6.27 1.80
C THR A 74 1.34 4.80 1.70
N PHE A 75 0.03 4.56 1.63
CA PHE A 75 -0.51 3.21 1.46
C PHE A 75 0.02 2.51 0.21
N LYS A 76 0.12 3.24 -0.91
CA LYS A 76 0.71 2.70 -2.15
C LYS A 76 2.15 2.21 -1.95
N SER A 77 3.00 2.99 -1.27
CA SER A 77 4.37 2.60 -0.94
C SER A 77 4.40 1.33 -0.09
N VAL A 78 3.50 1.20 0.89
CA VAL A 78 3.38 -0.02 1.71
C VAL A 78 3.06 -1.23 0.84
N VAL A 79 2.05 -1.12 -0.03
CA VAL A 79 1.65 -2.23 -0.91
C VAL A 79 2.81 -2.64 -1.82
N GLU A 80 3.48 -1.70 -2.47
CA GLU A 80 4.62 -1.98 -3.37
C GLU A 80 5.79 -2.66 -2.65
N ASN A 81 6.14 -2.21 -1.45
CA ASN A 81 7.28 -2.74 -0.69
C ASN A 81 6.99 -4.08 0.00
N VAL A 82 5.72 -4.34 0.32
CA VAL A 82 5.30 -5.56 1.02
C VAL A 82 4.90 -6.64 0.03
N ALA A 83 4.33 -6.30 -1.13
CA ALA A 83 3.84 -7.27 -2.12
C ALA A 83 4.89 -8.29 -2.58
N GLY A 84 6.17 -7.91 -2.66
CA GLY A 84 7.26 -8.85 -2.97
C GLY A 84 7.56 -9.90 -1.89
N LYS A 85 7.03 -9.72 -0.67
CA LYS A 85 7.28 -10.57 0.51
C LYS A 85 6.06 -11.43 0.89
N VAL A 86 4.91 -11.20 0.26
CA VAL A 86 3.66 -11.92 0.53
C VAL A 86 3.28 -12.74 -0.70
N PRO A 87 2.66 -13.92 -0.55
CA PRO A 87 2.15 -14.66 -1.69
C PRO A 87 1.19 -13.82 -2.57
N SER A 88 1.20 -14.11 -3.87
CA SER A 88 0.46 -13.38 -4.91
C SER A 88 -1.06 -13.46 -4.80
N ASN A 89 -1.58 -14.25 -3.86
CA ASN A 89 -3.01 -14.39 -3.59
C ASN A 89 -3.57 -13.31 -2.65
N VAL A 90 -2.76 -12.35 -2.20
CA VAL A 90 -3.17 -11.22 -1.36
C VAL A 90 -3.60 -10.04 -2.23
N THR A 91 -4.87 -9.65 -2.13
CA THR A 91 -5.42 -8.48 -2.85
C THR A 91 -5.17 -7.19 -2.07
N VAL A 92 -5.26 -6.05 -2.76
CA VAL A 92 -5.13 -4.69 -2.17
C VAL A 92 -6.03 -4.52 -0.93
N SER A 93 -7.23 -5.10 -0.95
CA SER A 93 -8.19 -5.06 0.16
C SER A 93 -7.63 -5.65 1.46
N PHE A 94 -6.81 -6.69 1.40
CA PHE A 94 -6.19 -7.28 2.60
C PHE A 94 -5.15 -6.36 3.23
N TYR A 95 -4.34 -5.69 2.41
CA TYR A 95 -3.40 -4.67 2.89
C TYR A 95 -4.17 -3.54 3.57
N PHE A 96 -5.23 -3.06 2.93
CA PHE A 96 -6.06 -1.98 3.46
C PHE A 96 -6.65 -2.35 4.82
N ILE A 97 -7.33 -3.50 4.92
CA ILE A 97 -7.90 -3.98 6.18
C ILE A 97 -6.81 -4.14 7.25
N CYS A 98 -5.63 -4.64 6.92
CA CYS A 98 -4.53 -4.78 7.89
C CYS A 98 -4.02 -3.43 8.39
N VAL A 99 -3.90 -2.43 7.51
CA VAL A 99 -3.48 -1.07 7.89
C VAL A 99 -4.51 -0.41 8.82
N LEU A 100 -5.81 -0.59 8.58
CA LEU A 100 -6.86 -0.10 9.50
C LEU A 100 -6.73 -0.71 10.90
N HIS A 101 -6.46 -2.03 10.99
CA HIS A 101 -6.24 -2.66 12.27
C HIS A 101 -4.96 -2.17 12.94
N LEU A 102 -3.87 -2.00 12.17
CA LEU A 102 -2.61 -1.48 12.69
C LEU A 102 -2.76 -0.05 13.22
N ALA A 103 -3.60 0.78 12.60
CA ALA A 103 -3.89 2.11 13.10
C ALA A 103 -4.45 2.07 14.53
N ASN A 104 -5.39 1.17 14.79
CA ASN A 104 -5.93 0.97 16.13
C ASN A 104 -4.92 0.32 17.10
N GLU A 105 -4.12 -0.64 16.63
CA GLU A 105 -3.18 -1.41 17.47
C GLU A 105 -1.91 -0.63 17.84
N LYS A 106 -1.50 0.33 17.00
CA LYS A 106 -0.19 1.00 17.08
C LYS A 106 -0.27 2.52 17.14
N GLY A 107 -1.46 3.11 17.13
CA GLY A 107 -1.64 4.57 17.13
C GLY A 107 -1.13 5.20 15.83
N LEU A 108 -1.67 4.76 14.68
CA LEU A 108 -1.36 5.39 13.39
C LEU A 108 -2.48 6.35 13.01
N GLU A 109 -2.09 7.52 12.51
CA GLU A 109 -2.98 8.47 11.87
C GLU A 109 -3.05 8.19 10.37
N LEU A 110 -4.27 8.11 9.83
CA LEU A 110 -4.54 7.89 8.41
C LEU A 110 -5.17 9.13 7.79
N LYS A 111 -4.45 9.82 6.91
CA LYS A 111 -4.93 11.03 6.23
C LYS A 111 -5.32 10.71 4.79
N GLY A 112 -6.63 10.75 4.51
CA GLY A 112 -7.19 10.53 3.18
C GLY A 112 -6.89 11.65 2.18
N GLN A 113 -7.03 11.33 0.88
CA GLN A 113 -6.92 12.26 -0.24
C GLN A 113 -8.26 12.36 -0.98
N ASP A 114 -8.53 13.48 -1.65
CA ASP A 114 -9.81 13.73 -2.33
C ASP A 114 -10.16 12.71 -3.43
N ASP A 115 -9.13 12.15 -4.08
CA ASP A 115 -9.32 11.17 -5.15
C ASP A 115 -9.58 9.74 -4.65
N LEU A 116 -9.45 9.50 -3.33
CA LEU A 116 -9.59 8.22 -2.64
C LEU A 116 -8.68 7.10 -3.21
N ARG A 117 -7.65 7.43 -3.98
CA ARG A 117 -6.74 6.45 -4.58
C ARG A 117 -5.62 6.03 -3.64
N ASN A 118 -5.33 6.87 -2.66
CA ASN A 118 -4.26 6.67 -1.71
C ASN A 118 -4.57 7.41 -0.40
N PHE A 119 -3.77 7.12 0.63
CA PHE A 119 -3.79 7.86 1.87
C PHE A 119 -2.40 7.83 2.51
N GLN A 120 -2.17 8.80 3.37
CA GLN A 120 -0.93 8.96 4.10
C GLN A 120 -1.05 8.31 5.47
N ILE A 121 0.05 7.72 5.93
CA ILE A 121 0.17 6.96 7.17
C ILE A 121 1.25 7.65 7.99
N ARG A 122 0.86 8.14 9.18
CA ARG A 122 1.75 8.82 10.12
C ARG A 122 1.66 8.12 11.48
N LYS A 123 2.73 8.17 12.28
CA LYS A 123 2.63 7.80 13.69
C LYS A 123 1.99 8.95 14.44
N GLU A 124 1.00 8.66 15.28
CA GLU A 124 0.45 9.65 16.19
C GLU A 124 1.59 10.10 17.14
N LYS A 125 1.85 11.41 17.19
CA LYS A 125 2.78 11.97 18.17
C LYS A 125 2.07 11.94 19.52
N ALA A 126 2.62 11.15 20.46
CA ALA A 126 2.16 11.09 21.84
C ALA A 126 2.31 12.45 22.54
#